data_AF-A0A5N5MJ52-F1
#
_entry.id   AF-A0A5N5MJ52-F1
#
_cell.length_a   1.000
_cell.length_b   1.000
_cell.length_c   1.000
_cell.angle_alpha   90.00
_cell.angle_beta   90.00
_cell.angle_gamma   90.00
#
_symmetry.space_group_name_H-M   'P 1'
#
loop_
_entity.id
_entity.type
_entity.pdbx_description
1 polymer ?
#
loop_
_entity_poly.entity_id
_entity_poly.type
_entity_poly.pdbx_seq_one_letter_code
_entity_poly.pdbx_strand_id
1 'polypeptide(L)'
;MISHILLALAFSSQCLATHETKGEGAKSLTTAEFKDAFRSSGIVPEILPAALDPSVSFYTAYSSGDGKAAQIIPGSKLKVQEATFPVEFSVENLQNATNITSTTRYLIYMLDADAPSRADPSARSFRHYLGGNFTLTGTNSSVLSTAQLLSNQSQPFNDFVQPNPGPNTGEHRYILALYVQPPRYNTAGFESAGMSTVRTNWNLTQWRTQLGLGPAIGATYFTIETNPNAQSGASAIGGSAMLSMVLGAVSLGSLMFLL
;
A
#
# COMPACT_ATOMS: atom_id res chain seq x y z
N MET A 1 -5.99 59.34 5.14
CA MET A 1 -5.43 58.43 4.12
C MET A 1 -5.23 57.08 4.79
N ILE A 2 -6.09 56.12 4.49
CA ILE A 2 -6.18 54.82 5.19
C ILE A 2 -5.25 53.83 4.49
N SER A 3 -4.13 53.50 5.12
CA SER A 3 -3.16 52.53 4.61
C SER A 3 -3.63 51.11 4.96
N HIS A 4 -3.96 50.30 3.95
CA HIS A 4 -4.29 48.90 4.09
C HIS A 4 -2.99 48.08 4.19
N ILE A 5 -2.73 47.46 5.33
CA ILE A 5 -1.64 46.48 5.49
C ILE A 5 -2.22 45.10 5.15
N LEU A 6 -1.81 44.57 4.01
CA LEU A 6 -2.12 43.20 3.57
C LEU A 6 -1.18 42.24 4.32
N LEU A 7 -1.69 41.50 5.30
CA LEU A 7 -0.95 40.47 6.01
C LEU A 7 -0.97 39.19 5.17
N ALA A 8 0.10 38.93 4.43
CA ALA A 8 0.30 37.66 3.73
C ALA A 8 0.65 36.56 4.75
N LEU A 9 -0.31 35.68 5.05
CA LEU A 9 -0.08 34.44 5.79
C LEU A 9 0.67 33.47 4.87
N ALA A 10 1.99 33.38 5.04
CA ALA A 10 2.80 32.34 4.44
C ALA A 10 2.46 31.00 5.12
N PHE A 11 1.71 30.14 4.43
CA PHE A 11 1.60 28.73 4.81
C PHE A 11 2.93 28.05 4.50
N SER A 12 3.76 27.85 5.52
CA SER A 12 4.89 26.94 5.44
C SER A 12 4.33 25.52 5.32
N SER A 13 4.35 24.94 4.12
CA SER A 13 4.21 23.50 3.93
C SER A 13 5.38 22.82 4.62
N GLN A 14 5.16 22.38 5.86
CA GLN A 14 6.04 21.42 6.50
C GLN A 14 5.80 20.10 5.77
N CYS A 15 6.69 19.78 4.84
CA CYS A 15 6.79 18.44 4.29
C CYS A 15 7.06 17.50 5.47
N LEU A 16 6.07 16.68 5.83
CA LEU A 16 6.23 15.65 6.84
C LEU A 16 7.17 14.61 6.23
N ALA A 17 8.47 14.81 6.42
CA ALA A 17 9.46 13.80 6.11
C ALA A 17 9.16 12.60 7.03
N THR A 18 8.54 11.56 6.49
CA THR A 18 8.42 10.29 7.17
C THR A 18 9.83 9.74 7.33
N HIS A 19 10.36 9.91 8.53
CA HIS A 19 11.61 9.31 8.96
C HIS A 19 11.41 7.79 8.89
N GLU A 20 12.10 7.14 7.96
CA GLU A 20 12.07 5.69 7.77
C GLU A 20 12.77 5.05 8.99
N THR A 21 11.99 4.76 10.04
CA THR A 21 12.46 4.08 11.24
C THR A 21 12.58 2.59 10.94
N LYS A 22 13.83 2.19 10.69
CA LYS A 22 14.28 0.80 10.63
C LYS A 22 13.77 0.03 11.87
N GLY A 23 12.75 -0.81 11.68
CA GLY A 23 12.33 -1.82 12.66
C GLY A 23 11.23 -1.45 13.66
N GLU A 24 10.35 -0.49 13.37
CA GLU A 24 9.12 -0.35 14.18
C GLU A 24 8.11 -1.45 13.81
N GLY A 25 7.51 -2.07 14.84
CA GLY A 25 6.45 -3.06 14.68
C GLY A 25 5.24 -2.51 13.93
N ALA A 26 4.26 -3.36 13.66
CA ALA A 26 3.05 -2.93 12.96
C ALA A 26 2.41 -1.72 13.65
N LYS A 27 1.99 -0.75 12.84
CA LYS A 27 1.46 0.53 13.27
C LYS A 27 0.06 0.75 12.69
N SER A 28 -0.85 1.20 13.54
CA SER A 28 -2.13 1.74 13.09
C SER A 28 -1.93 3.15 12.54
N LEU A 29 -2.50 3.42 11.37
CA LEU A 29 -2.52 4.72 10.71
C LEU A 29 -3.96 5.18 10.50
N THR A 30 -4.15 6.48 10.60
CA THR A 30 -5.42 7.16 10.33
C THR A 30 -5.72 7.17 8.83
N THR A 31 -7.00 7.23 8.47
CA THR A 31 -7.40 7.36 7.06
C THR A 31 -6.89 8.64 6.40
N ALA A 32 -6.60 9.69 7.19
CA ALA A 32 -5.96 10.91 6.70
C ALA A 32 -4.51 10.65 6.27
N GLU A 33 -3.71 9.93 7.07
CA GLU A 33 -2.34 9.54 6.69
C GLU A 33 -2.32 8.71 5.40
N PHE A 34 -3.29 7.79 5.24
CA PHE A 34 -3.48 7.08 3.98
C PHE A 34 -3.76 8.05 2.82
N LYS A 35 -4.74 8.96 2.96
CA LYS A 35 -5.09 9.95 1.92
C LYS A 35 -3.88 10.79 1.51
N ASP A 36 -3.11 11.25 2.48
CA ASP A 36 -1.95 12.10 2.23
C ASP A 36 -0.83 11.35 1.51
N ALA A 37 -0.60 10.08 1.83
CA ALA A 37 0.35 9.24 1.11
C ALA A 37 -0.06 9.01 -0.36
N PHE A 38 -1.34 8.75 -0.62
CA PHE A 38 -1.86 8.58 -1.98
C PHE A 38 -1.81 9.87 -2.82
N ARG A 39 -1.98 11.04 -2.20
CA ARG A 39 -1.79 12.34 -2.85
C ARG A 39 -0.31 12.62 -3.14
N SER A 40 0.54 12.41 -2.13
CA SER A 40 1.98 12.72 -2.23
C SER A 40 2.69 11.82 -3.26
N SER A 41 2.22 10.59 -3.46
CA SER A 41 2.76 9.67 -4.46
C SER A 41 2.27 9.94 -5.89
N GLY A 42 1.33 10.86 -6.09
CA GLY A 42 0.69 11.14 -7.38
C GLY A 42 -0.39 10.12 -7.78
N ILE A 43 -0.60 9.03 -7.02
CA ILE A 43 -1.63 8.03 -7.35
C ILE A 43 -3.01 8.68 -7.46
N VAL A 44 -3.29 9.61 -6.55
CA VAL A 44 -4.42 10.54 -6.65
C VAL A 44 -3.85 11.91 -7.03
N PRO A 45 -4.26 12.51 -8.17
CA PRO A 45 -5.36 12.10 -9.05
C PRO A 45 -4.95 11.24 -10.26
N GLU A 46 -3.67 10.93 -10.49
CA GLU A 46 -3.21 10.42 -11.79
C GLU A 46 -3.82 9.07 -12.19
N ILE A 47 -4.08 8.19 -11.22
CA ILE A 47 -4.51 6.81 -11.45
C ILE A 47 -5.96 6.63 -11.04
N LEU A 48 -6.31 7.16 -9.85
CA LEU A 48 -7.60 6.96 -9.18
C LEU A 48 -8.26 8.30 -8.83
N PRO A 49 -8.50 9.21 -9.80
CA PRO A 49 -8.87 10.60 -9.52
C PRO A 49 -10.12 10.79 -8.66
N ALA A 50 -11.10 9.88 -8.76
CA ALA A 50 -12.32 9.88 -7.96
C ALA A 50 -12.63 8.50 -7.32
N ALA A 51 -11.68 7.57 -7.43
CA ALA A 51 -11.90 6.17 -7.04
C ALA A 51 -11.40 5.86 -5.65
N LEU A 52 -10.58 6.72 -5.06
CA LEU A 52 -9.93 6.45 -3.79
C LEU A 52 -10.16 7.60 -2.80
N ASP A 53 -11.16 7.40 -1.94
CA ASP A 53 -11.42 8.22 -0.77
C ASP A 53 -11.55 7.28 0.44
N PRO A 54 -10.43 6.79 0.99
CA PRO A 54 -10.46 5.73 1.97
C PRO A 54 -11.18 6.20 3.24
N SER A 55 -12.29 5.54 3.53
CA SER A 55 -13.03 5.66 4.78
C SER A 55 -12.51 4.69 5.85
N VAL A 56 -11.79 3.63 5.45
CA VAL A 56 -11.20 2.62 6.32
C VAL A 56 -9.69 2.54 6.09
N SER A 57 -8.94 2.13 7.12
CA SER A 57 -7.50 1.85 6.98
C SER A 57 -7.35 0.41 6.52
N PHE A 58 -6.90 0.21 5.28
CA PHE A 58 -6.73 -1.12 4.69
C PHE A 58 -5.25 -1.48 4.65
N TYR A 59 -4.89 -2.61 5.24
CA TYR A 59 -3.52 -3.09 5.35
C TYR A 59 -3.35 -4.42 4.63
N THR A 60 -2.12 -4.66 4.24
CA THR A 60 -1.64 -5.97 3.84
C THR A 60 -0.46 -6.37 4.71
N ALA A 61 -0.23 -7.67 4.82
CA ALA A 61 0.99 -8.22 5.37
C ALA A 61 1.65 -9.16 4.36
N TYR A 62 2.96 -9.12 4.23
CA TYR A 62 3.73 -9.95 3.31
C TYR A 62 4.81 -10.71 4.09
N SER A 63 5.23 -11.87 3.56
CA SER A 63 6.30 -12.65 4.15
C SER A 63 7.65 -11.93 4.00
N SER A 64 8.40 -11.91 5.08
CA SER A 64 9.77 -11.45 5.13
C SER A 64 10.78 -12.50 4.69
N GLY A 65 12.00 -12.04 4.43
CA GLY A 65 13.15 -12.93 4.24
C GLY A 65 13.45 -13.81 5.47
N ASP A 66 12.96 -13.46 6.66
CA ASP A 66 13.06 -14.28 7.88
C ASP A 66 11.82 -15.18 8.14
N GLY A 67 10.88 -15.22 7.20
CA GLY A 67 9.68 -16.06 7.24
C GLY A 67 8.53 -15.53 8.10
N LYS A 68 8.68 -14.35 8.71
CA LYS A 68 7.62 -13.68 9.47
C LYS A 68 6.75 -12.81 8.58
N ALA A 69 5.53 -12.55 9.02
CA ALA A 69 4.67 -11.57 8.37
C ALA A 69 5.08 -10.15 8.82
N ALA A 70 5.20 -9.22 7.87
CA ALA A 70 5.36 -7.81 8.15
C ALA A 70 4.22 -7.02 7.53
N GLN A 71 3.66 -6.08 8.30
CA GLN A 71 2.68 -5.12 7.80
C GLN A 71 3.36 -4.18 6.80
N ILE A 72 2.63 -3.84 5.74
CA ILE A 72 3.01 -2.77 4.82
C ILE A 72 1.93 -1.69 4.86
N ILE A 73 2.40 -0.47 4.81
CA ILE A 73 1.63 0.76 4.84
C ILE A 73 1.83 1.49 3.51
N PRO A 74 1.01 2.50 3.16
CA PRO A 74 1.18 3.24 1.93
C PRO A 74 2.63 3.76 1.76
N GLY A 75 3.25 3.42 0.64
CA GLY A 75 4.61 3.85 0.31
C GLY A 75 5.72 2.93 0.85
N SER A 76 5.39 1.83 1.52
CA SER A 76 6.38 0.81 1.87
C SER A 76 7.14 0.33 0.63
N LYS A 77 8.44 0.05 0.78
CA LYS A 77 9.30 -0.41 -0.31
C LYS A 77 9.50 -1.91 -0.22
N LEU A 78 9.26 -2.62 -1.32
CA LEU A 78 9.50 -4.06 -1.45
C LEU A 78 10.53 -4.36 -2.53
N LYS A 79 11.24 -5.46 -2.34
CA LYS A 79 11.99 -6.12 -3.40
C LYS A 79 11.06 -7.06 -4.18
N VAL A 80 11.42 -7.36 -5.42
CA VAL A 80 10.68 -8.29 -6.28
C VAL A 80 10.40 -9.63 -5.56
N GLN A 81 11.39 -10.16 -4.83
CA GLN A 81 11.28 -11.44 -4.13
C GLN A 81 10.30 -11.39 -2.94
N GLU A 82 10.10 -10.21 -2.35
CA GLU A 82 9.22 -10.00 -1.21
C GLU A 82 7.77 -9.76 -1.64
N ALA A 83 7.56 -9.28 -2.87
CA ALA A 83 6.25 -8.96 -3.43
C ALA A 83 5.43 -10.20 -3.81
N THR A 84 5.35 -11.21 -2.93
CA THR A 84 4.54 -12.42 -3.10
C THR A 84 3.04 -12.13 -2.90
N PHE A 85 2.19 -13.17 -2.85
CA PHE A 85 0.80 -12.95 -2.45
C PHE A 85 0.74 -12.54 -0.96
N PRO A 86 -0.05 -11.52 -0.58
CA PRO A 86 -0.19 -11.13 0.82
C PRO A 86 -0.58 -12.32 1.71
N VAL A 87 0.07 -12.45 2.88
CA VAL A 87 -0.30 -13.47 3.86
C VAL A 87 -1.59 -13.12 4.59
N GLU A 88 -1.86 -11.82 4.75
CA GLU A 88 -3.08 -11.31 5.37
C GLU A 88 -3.54 -10.03 4.69
N PHE A 89 -4.87 -9.88 4.63
CA PHE A 89 -5.57 -8.63 4.37
C PHE A 89 -6.30 -8.24 5.65
N SER A 90 -6.16 -7.00 6.09
CA SER A 90 -6.82 -6.54 7.32
C SER A 90 -7.29 -5.10 7.24
N VAL A 91 -8.26 -4.76 8.09
CA VAL A 91 -8.90 -3.45 8.09
C VAL A 91 -9.11 -2.91 9.51
N GLU A 92 -8.95 -1.60 9.65
CA GLU A 92 -9.40 -0.83 10.82
C GLU A 92 -10.41 0.21 10.39
N ASN A 93 -11.13 0.77 11.37
CA ASN A 93 -12.02 1.90 11.17
C ASN A 93 -13.22 1.61 10.25
N LEU A 94 -13.68 0.35 10.20
CA LEU A 94 -14.85 -0.06 9.40
C LEU A 94 -16.12 0.74 9.70
N GLN A 95 -16.28 1.21 10.94
CA GLN A 95 -17.43 2.03 11.35
C GLN A 95 -17.52 3.38 10.60
N ASN A 96 -16.43 3.83 9.98
CA ASN A 96 -16.42 5.05 9.16
C ASN A 96 -16.96 4.81 7.75
N ALA A 97 -17.05 3.55 7.30
CA ALA A 97 -17.66 3.21 6.02
C ALA A 97 -19.19 3.11 6.16
N THR A 98 -19.90 3.63 5.17
CA THR A 98 -21.37 3.57 5.14
C THR A 98 -21.86 2.24 4.59
N ASN A 99 -23.04 1.77 5.05
CA ASN A 99 -23.73 0.58 4.52
C ASN A 99 -22.94 -0.73 4.65
N ILE A 100 -22.09 -0.84 5.68
CA ILE A 100 -21.42 -2.09 6.04
C ILE A 100 -22.28 -2.87 7.04
N THR A 101 -22.52 -4.14 6.75
CA THR A 101 -23.22 -5.10 7.62
C THR A 101 -22.34 -6.34 7.84
N SER A 102 -22.78 -7.25 8.70
CA SER A 102 -22.12 -8.55 8.91
C SER A 102 -22.12 -9.45 7.68
N THR A 103 -22.97 -9.18 6.69
CA THR A 103 -23.06 -9.94 5.43
C THR A 103 -22.40 -9.22 4.26
N THR A 104 -21.82 -8.03 4.49
CA THR A 104 -21.09 -7.30 3.47
C THR A 104 -19.91 -8.13 2.98
N ARG A 105 -19.80 -8.23 1.66
CA ARG A 105 -18.65 -8.82 1.00
C ARG A 105 -17.79 -7.73 0.40
N TYR A 106 -16.51 -8.02 0.28
CA TYR A 106 -15.52 -7.12 -0.28
C TYR A 106 -14.85 -7.71 -1.49
N LEU A 107 -14.34 -6.81 -2.32
CA LEU A 107 -13.50 -7.11 -3.46
C LEU A 107 -12.15 -6.43 -3.24
N ILE A 108 -11.08 -7.16 -3.55
CA ILE A 108 -9.70 -6.67 -3.49
C ILE A 108 -9.11 -6.83 -4.88
N TYR A 109 -8.54 -5.75 -5.41
CA TYR A 109 -7.69 -5.85 -6.59
C TYR A 109 -6.31 -5.28 -6.32
N MET A 110 -5.35 -5.76 -7.09
CA MET A 110 -4.00 -5.23 -7.14
C MET A 110 -3.66 -4.84 -8.58
N LEU A 111 -3.13 -3.63 -8.77
CA LEU A 111 -2.68 -3.15 -10.07
C LEU A 111 -1.31 -2.49 -10.03
N ASP A 112 -0.58 -2.53 -11.15
CA ASP A 112 0.62 -1.72 -11.39
C ASP A 112 0.22 -0.42 -12.09
N ALA A 113 0.47 0.71 -11.44
CA ALA A 113 0.16 2.04 -11.96
C ALA A 113 1.13 2.50 -13.07
N ASP A 114 2.28 1.85 -13.16
CA ASP A 114 3.47 2.35 -13.83
C ASP A 114 4.00 1.35 -14.88
N ALA A 115 3.25 0.30 -15.21
CA ALA A 115 3.64 -0.62 -16.29
C ALA A 115 3.59 0.04 -17.68
N PRO A 116 4.55 -0.25 -18.60
CA PRO A 116 5.76 -1.03 -18.37
C PRO A 116 6.89 -0.25 -17.70
N SER A 117 6.82 1.09 -17.66
CA SER A 117 7.77 1.95 -16.96
C SER A 117 7.12 3.21 -16.41
N ARG A 118 7.68 3.77 -15.33
CA ARG A 118 7.17 5.01 -14.72
C ARG A 118 7.20 6.19 -15.68
N ALA A 119 8.19 6.23 -16.58
CA ALA A 119 8.35 7.30 -17.56
C ALA A 119 7.39 7.18 -18.76
N ASP A 120 7.02 5.97 -19.15
CA ASP A 120 6.05 5.66 -20.21
C ASP A 120 5.10 4.55 -19.76
N PRO A 121 4.05 4.88 -18.98
CA PRO A 121 3.15 3.91 -18.38
C PRO A 121 2.02 3.51 -19.34
N SER A 122 2.36 3.14 -20.57
CA SER A 122 1.41 2.79 -21.65
C SER A 122 0.52 1.58 -21.34
N ALA A 123 0.95 0.70 -20.43
CA ALA A 123 0.22 -0.47 -19.96
C ALA A 123 -0.27 -0.30 -18.50
N ARG A 124 -0.41 0.96 -18.03
CA ARG A 124 -0.89 1.25 -16.67
C ARG A 124 -2.17 0.50 -16.34
N SER A 125 -2.37 0.27 -15.05
CA SER A 125 -3.43 -0.59 -14.53
C SER A 125 -3.24 -2.06 -14.89
N PHE A 126 -1.99 -2.53 -15.10
CA PHE A 126 -1.77 -3.96 -15.26
C PHE A 126 -2.30 -4.70 -14.03
N ARG A 127 -3.24 -5.63 -14.23
CA ARG A 127 -3.95 -6.29 -13.12
C ARG A 127 -3.16 -7.49 -12.61
N HIS A 128 -2.60 -7.35 -11.41
CA HIS A 128 -1.87 -8.42 -10.71
C HIS A 128 -2.81 -9.39 -10.01
N TYR A 129 -3.94 -8.90 -9.47
CA TYR A 129 -4.90 -9.71 -8.76
C TYR A 129 -6.30 -9.10 -8.82
N LEU A 130 -7.33 -9.94 -8.83
CA LEU A 130 -8.71 -9.54 -8.57
C LEU A 130 -9.46 -10.69 -7.90
N GLY A 131 -9.73 -10.54 -6.61
CA GLY A 131 -10.52 -11.47 -5.81
C GLY A 131 -11.79 -10.82 -5.28
N GLY A 132 -12.90 -11.54 -5.37
CA GLY A 132 -14.17 -11.16 -4.75
C GLY A 132 -14.46 -11.95 -3.48
N ASN A 133 -15.64 -11.72 -2.93
CA ASN A 133 -16.22 -12.48 -1.81
C ASN A 133 -15.39 -12.51 -0.52
N PHE A 134 -14.57 -11.50 -0.28
CA PHE A 134 -13.91 -11.34 1.01
C PHE A 134 -14.93 -10.99 2.09
N THR A 135 -14.79 -11.56 3.28
CA THR A 135 -15.62 -11.27 4.45
C THR A 135 -14.74 -11.07 5.67
N LEU A 136 -15.26 -10.36 6.68
CA LEU A 136 -14.60 -10.29 7.98
C LEU A 136 -14.63 -11.65 8.65
N THR A 137 -13.48 -12.09 9.18
CA THR A 137 -13.37 -13.38 9.86
C THR A 137 -13.91 -13.36 11.28
N GLY A 138 -14.06 -12.18 11.88
CA GLY A 138 -14.28 -12.01 13.31
C GLY A 138 -13.02 -12.20 14.17
N THR A 139 -11.86 -12.38 13.54
CA THR A 139 -10.54 -12.46 14.19
C THR A 139 -9.66 -11.29 13.79
N ASN A 140 -8.68 -10.96 14.63
CA ASN A 140 -7.76 -9.86 14.37
C ASN A 140 -6.48 -10.35 13.67
N SER A 141 -5.79 -9.44 12.98
CA SER A 141 -4.55 -9.71 12.27
C SER A 141 -3.43 -10.14 13.21
N SER A 142 -2.55 -11.02 12.72
CA SER A 142 -1.39 -11.49 13.49
C SER A 142 -0.29 -10.43 13.57
N VAL A 143 -0.24 -9.51 12.61
CA VAL A 143 0.73 -8.40 12.62
C VAL A 143 0.20 -7.16 13.32
N LEU A 144 -1.10 -6.84 13.18
CA LEU A 144 -1.73 -5.67 13.80
C LEU A 144 -3.00 -6.06 14.55
N SER A 145 -2.90 -6.22 15.87
CA SER A 145 -3.98 -6.76 16.71
C SER A 145 -5.26 -5.91 16.78
N THR A 146 -5.22 -4.67 16.32
CA THR A 146 -6.36 -3.75 16.25
C THR A 146 -7.12 -3.86 14.91
N ALA A 147 -6.53 -4.48 13.90
CA ALA A 147 -7.12 -4.67 12.58
C ALA A 147 -7.85 -6.03 12.49
N GLN A 148 -9.05 -6.03 11.90
CA GLN A 148 -9.82 -7.24 11.64
C GLN A 148 -9.38 -7.90 10.33
N LEU A 149 -9.29 -9.23 10.32
CA LEU A 149 -8.91 -9.99 9.13
C LEU A 149 -10.04 -10.09 8.12
N LEU A 150 -9.64 -10.03 6.86
CA LEU A 150 -10.46 -10.36 5.70
C LEU A 150 -10.00 -11.70 5.13
N SER A 151 -10.94 -12.57 4.79
CA SER A 151 -10.63 -13.81 4.07
C SER A 151 -11.72 -14.12 3.04
N ASN A 152 -11.36 -14.91 2.04
CA ASN A 152 -12.31 -15.55 1.14
C ASN A 152 -11.92 -17.02 0.93
N GLN A 153 -12.83 -17.80 0.38
CA GLN A 153 -12.59 -19.18 -0.05
C GLN A 153 -12.91 -19.38 -1.54
N SER A 154 -13.36 -18.32 -2.22
CA SER A 154 -13.66 -18.36 -3.64
C SER A 154 -12.40 -18.20 -4.48
N GLN A 155 -12.37 -18.86 -5.65
CA GLN A 155 -11.36 -18.59 -6.66
C GLN A 155 -11.40 -17.11 -7.06
N PRO A 156 -10.24 -16.44 -7.21
CA PRO A 156 -10.20 -15.07 -7.71
C PRO A 156 -10.57 -15.05 -9.19
N PHE A 157 -11.09 -13.93 -9.66
CA PHE A 157 -11.36 -13.72 -11.09
C PHE A 157 -10.05 -13.59 -11.89
N ASN A 158 -9.03 -12.96 -11.29
CA ASN A 158 -7.66 -13.08 -11.76
C ASN A 158 -6.78 -13.57 -10.64
N ASP A 159 -6.18 -14.73 -10.87
CA ASP A 159 -5.11 -15.26 -10.03
C ASP A 159 -4.00 -14.24 -9.86
N PHE A 160 -3.32 -14.33 -8.72
CA PHE A 160 -2.19 -13.49 -8.43
C PHE A 160 -1.05 -13.75 -9.43
N VAL A 161 -0.48 -12.68 -9.96
CA VAL A 161 0.81 -12.71 -10.67
C VAL A 161 1.76 -11.82 -9.90
N GLN A 162 2.93 -12.35 -9.56
CA GLN A 162 3.95 -11.60 -8.84
C GLN A 162 4.42 -10.38 -9.65
N PRO A 163 4.55 -9.20 -9.02
CA PRO A 163 5.30 -8.08 -9.57
C PRO A 163 6.68 -8.48 -10.06
N ASN A 164 6.98 -8.13 -11.30
CA ASN A 164 8.29 -8.36 -11.89
C ASN A 164 8.60 -7.25 -12.92
N PRO A 165 8.71 -5.99 -12.47
CA PRO A 165 9.03 -4.89 -13.37
C PRO A 165 10.41 -5.08 -13.99
N GLY A 166 10.58 -4.59 -15.22
CA GLY A 166 11.86 -4.70 -15.94
C GLY A 166 12.98 -3.92 -15.24
N PRO A 167 14.25 -4.25 -15.47
CA PRO A 167 15.36 -3.44 -14.95
C PRO A 167 15.35 -2.04 -15.59
N ASN A 168 15.70 -1.01 -14.81
CA ASN A 168 15.78 0.40 -15.26
C ASN A 168 14.46 0.99 -15.78
N THR A 169 13.30 0.54 -15.31
CA THR A 169 11.98 1.08 -15.67
C THR A 169 11.46 2.12 -14.65
N GLY A 170 12.27 2.43 -13.64
CA GLY A 170 11.94 3.35 -12.55
C GLY A 170 11.20 2.68 -11.39
N GLU A 171 10.60 3.52 -10.54
CA GLU A 171 9.75 3.09 -9.43
C GLU A 171 8.34 2.74 -9.91
N HIS A 172 7.92 1.50 -9.65
CA HIS A 172 6.56 1.01 -9.89
C HIS A 172 5.74 1.04 -8.61
N ARG A 173 4.55 1.65 -8.66
CA ARG A 173 3.57 1.71 -7.58
C ARG A 173 2.52 0.62 -7.77
N TYR A 174 2.48 -0.32 -6.82
CA TYR A 174 1.52 -1.41 -6.80
C TYR A 174 0.38 -1.10 -5.82
N ILE A 175 -0.80 -0.81 -6.36
CA ILE A 175 -1.95 -0.35 -5.59
C ILE A 175 -2.83 -1.55 -5.27
N LEU A 176 -3.12 -1.76 -3.98
CA LEU A 176 -4.16 -2.67 -3.52
C LEU A 176 -5.34 -1.87 -3.01
N ALA A 177 -6.52 -2.09 -3.57
CA ALA A 177 -7.71 -1.35 -3.20
C ALA A 177 -8.85 -2.29 -2.79
N LEU A 178 -9.57 -1.88 -1.75
CA LEU A 178 -10.67 -2.58 -1.13
C LEU A 178 -11.98 -1.86 -1.46
N TYR A 179 -12.94 -2.60 -2.00
CA TYR A 179 -14.28 -2.11 -2.30
C TYR A 179 -15.34 -2.93 -1.59
N VAL A 180 -16.47 -2.30 -1.31
CA VAL A 180 -17.71 -3.03 -1.05
C VAL A 180 -18.16 -3.71 -2.33
N GLN A 181 -18.27 -5.03 -2.29
CA GLN A 181 -18.73 -5.81 -3.43
C GLN A 181 -20.25 -5.65 -3.61
N PRO A 182 -20.74 -5.31 -4.81
CA PRO A 182 -22.16 -5.24 -5.08
C PRO A 182 -22.81 -6.63 -4.87
N PRO A 183 -23.94 -6.74 -4.14
CA PRO A 183 -24.53 -8.04 -3.77
C PRO A 183 -24.80 -8.98 -4.94
N ARG A 184 -25.07 -8.45 -6.13
CA ARG A 184 -25.27 -9.26 -7.36
C ARG A 184 -24.06 -10.14 -7.72
N TYR A 185 -22.86 -9.78 -7.30
CA TYR A 185 -21.63 -10.55 -7.55
C TYR A 185 -21.23 -11.47 -6.40
N ASN A 186 -22.11 -11.66 -5.41
CA ASN A 186 -21.90 -12.66 -4.37
C ASN A 186 -21.96 -14.10 -4.92
N THR A 187 -22.66 -14.28 -6.04
CA THR A 187 -22.84 -15.57 -6.73
C THR A 187 -22.55 -15.52 -8.23
N ALA A 188 -22.63 -14.35 -8.87
CA ALA A 188 -22.28 -14.17 -10.28
C ALA A 188 -20.79 -13.85 -10.45
N GLY A 189 -20.17 -14.40 -11.49
CA GLY A 189 -18.82 -14.00 -11.93
C GLY A 189 -18.79 -12.58 -12.50
N PHE A 190 -17.64 -11.91 -12.43
CA PHE A 190 -17.51 -10.55 -12.96
C PHE A 190 -17.60 -10.49 -14.50
N GLU A 191 -17.46 -11.62 -15.20
CA GLU A 191 -17.70 -11.77 -16.65
C GLU A 191 -19.13 -11.39 -17.01
N SER A 192 -20.09 -11.61 -16.10
CA SER A 192 -21.50 -11.21 -16.28
C SER A 192 -21.67 -9.69 -16.40
N ALA A 193 -20.66 -8.91 -16.02
CA ALA A 193 -20.58 -7.46 -16.20
C ALA A 193 -19.81 -7.04 -17.47
N GLY A 194 -19.42 -8.00 -18.31
CA GLY A 194 -18.54 -7.76 -19.45
C GLY A 194 -17.06 -7.67 -19.10
N MET A 195 -16.66 -8.11 -17.89
CA MET A 195 -15.25 -8.11 -17.52
C MET A 195 -14.48 -9.22 -18.25
N SER A 196 -13.30 -8.87 -18.78
CA SER A 196 -12.36 -9.82 -19.38
C SER A 196 -11.24 -10.18 -18.40
N THR A 197 -10.75 -11.41 -18.45
CA THR A 197 -9.59 -11.88 -17.69
C THR A 197 -8.25 -11.33 -18.20
N VAL A 198 -8.25 -10.66 -19.36
CA VAL A 198 -7.08 -9.93 -19.88
C VAL A 198 -6.66 -8.85 -18.87
N ARG A 199 -5.36 -8.86 -18.51
CA ARG A 199 -4.80 -8.04 -17.42
C ARG A 199 -4.40 -6.63 -17.85
N THR A 200 -4.26 -6.39 -19.14
CA THR A 200 -3.83 -5.13 -19.76
C THR A 200 -4.98 -4.43 -20.47
N ASN A 201 -4.79 -3.17 -20.86
CA ASN A 201 -5.69 -2.42 -21.75
C ASN A 201 -7.15 -2.35 -21.29
N TRP A 202 -7.40 -2.40 -19.99
CA TRP A 202 -8.74 -2.23 -19.42
C TRP A 202 -8.87 -0.87 -18.75
N ASN A 203 -10.08 -0.30 -18.80
CA ASN A 203 -10.38 0.99 -18.20
C ASN A 203 -11.01 0.79 -16.82
N LEU A 204 -10.24 1.06 -15.76
CA LEU A 204 -10.68 0.91 -14.38
C LEU A 204 -11.92 1.74 -14.04
N THR A 205 -12.04 2.96 -14.57
CA THR A 205 -13.23 3.80 -14.36
C THR A 205 -14.45 3.19 -15.03
N GLN A 206 -14.34 2.77 -16.29
CA GLN A 206 -15.44 2.10 -16.99
C GLN A 206 -15.86 0.82 -16.27
N TRP A 207 -14.90 0.01 -15.83
CA TRP A 207 -15.17 -1.22 -15.12
C TRP A 207 -15.90 -0.99 -13.78
N ARG A 208 -15.46 -0.02 -12.97
CA ARG A 208 -16.16 0.35 -11.73
C ARG A 208 -17.60 0.73 -12.01
N THR A 209 -17.83 1.54 -13.04
CA THR A 209 -19.18 1.93 -13.47
C THR A 209 -20.01 0.72 -13.88
N GLN A 210 -19.46 -0.21 -14.67
CA GLN A 210 -20.15 -1.42 -15.12
C GLN A 210 -20.52 -2.36 -13.97
N LEU A 211 -19.63 -2.51 -12.98
CA LEU A 211 -19.92 -3.26 -11.77
C LEU A 211 -20.83 -2.51 -10.79
N GLY A 212 -21.01 -1.20 -10.94
CA GLY A 212 -21.70 -0.38 -9.94
C GLY A 212 -20.91 -0.28 -8.63
N LEU A 213 -19.57 -0.29 -8.74
CA LEU A 213 -18.69 -0.07 -7.60
C LEU A 213 -18.72 1.41 -7.20
N GLY A 214 -18.92 1.65 -5.91
CA GLY A 214 -18.64 2.94 -5.28
C GLY A 214 -17.14 3.26 -5.27
N PRO A 215 -16.73 4.32 -4.55
CA PRO A 215 -15.32 4.54 -4.28
C PRO A 215 -14.73 3.35 -3.49
N ALA A 216 -13.42 3.13 -3.65
CA ALA A 216 -12.67 2.25 -2.77
C ALA A 216 -12.81 2.76 -1.34
N ILE A 217 -13.27 1.91 -0.44
CA ILE A 217 -13.41 2.26 0.98
C ILE A 217 -12.06 2.25 1.70
N GLY A 218 -11.06 1.55 1.14
CA GLY A 218 -9.69 1.52 1.64
C GLY A 218 -8.72 1.20 0.52
N ALA A 219 -7.46 1.62 0.64
CA ALA A 219 -6.38 1.15 -0.21
C ALA A 219 -5.04 1.23 0.52
N THR A 220 -4.07 0.48 0.05
CA THR A 220 -2.65 0.64 0.39
C THR A 220 -1.84 0.48 -0.89
N TYR A 221 -0.56 0.84 -0.85
CA TYR A 221 0.34 0.58 -1.96
C TYR A 221 1.76 0.38 -1.45
N PHE A 222 2.53 -0.38 -2.19
CA PHE A 222 3.98 -0.46 -2.02
C PHE A 222 4.67 -0.07 -3.32
N THR A 223 5.97 0.18 -3.25
CA THR A 223 6.79 0.46 -4.43
C THR A 223 7.90 -0.56 -4.62
N ILE A 224 8.25 -0.79 -5.88
CA ILE A 224 9.47 -1.50 -6.28
C ILE A 224 10.27 -0.55 -7.16
N GLU A 225 11.51 -0.27 -6.75
CA GLU A 225 12.45 0.54 -7.53
C GLU A 225 13.40 -0.38 -8.31
N THR A 226 13.60 -0.07 -9.59
CA THR A 226 14.34 -0.90 -10.55
C THR A 226 15.60 -0.24 -11.09
N ASN A 227 15.85 1.03 -10.74
CA ASN A 227 17.05 1.76 -11.11
C ASN A 227 18.25 1.34 -10.24
N PRO A 228 19.42 1.06 -10.84
CA PRO A 228 20.60 0.54 -10.14
C PRO A 228 21.21 1.52 -9.12
N ASN A 229 20.96 2.82 -9.28
CA ASN A 229 21.54 3.88 -8.43
C ASN A 229 20.56 4.42 -7.38
N ALA A 230 19.30 3.99 -7.40
CA ALA A 230 18.46 4.24 -6.25
C ALA A 230 19.02 3.37 -5.13
N GLN A 231 19.50 3.99 -4.05
CA GLN A 231 19.84 3.25 -2.83
C GLN A 231 18.71 2.25 -2.60
N SER A 232 19.05 0.96 -2.68
CA SER A 232 18.09 -0.13 -2.52
C SER A 232 17.30 0.20 -1.28
N GLY A 233 16.06 0.67 -1.45
CA GLY A 233 15.28 1.17 -0.34
C GLY A 233 15.32 0.11 0.74
N ALA A 234 15.59 0.51 1.99
CA ALA A 234 15.53 -0.45 3.08
C ALA A 234 14.17 -1.13 2.96
N SER A 235 14.19 -2.45 2.74
CA SER A 235 12.96 -3.21 2.63
C SER A 235 12.14 -2.92 3.87
N ALA A 236 10.86 -2.59 3.69
CA ALA A 236 9.94 -2.40 4.80
C ALA A 236 9.81 -3.67 5.66
N ILE A 237 10.31 -4.80 5.15
CA ILE A 237 10.20 -6.13 5.73
C ILE A 237 11.55 -6.61 6.35
N GLY A 238 12.55 -5.72 6.48
CA GLY A 238 13.88 -6.05 7.01
C GLY A 238 13.95 -6.23 8.53
N GLY A 239 14.15 -7.47 8.99
CA GLY A 239 14.41 -7.83 10.39
C GLY A 239 15.75 -7.33 10.94
N SER A 240 15.79 -7.04 12.24
CA SER A 240 16.97 -6.62 13.00
C SER A 240 18.11 -7.64 12.93
N ALA A 241 19.19 -7.31 12.23
CA ALA A 241 20.51 -7.87 12.49
C ALA A 241 21.34 -6.82 13.26
N MET A 242 21.42 -6.99 14.58
CA MET A 242 22.34 -6.24 15.43
C MET A 242 23.78 -6.67 15.12
N LEU A 243 24.53 -5.88 14.35
CA LEU A 243 25.96 -6.05 14.24
C LEU A 243 26.61 -5.36 15.45
N SER A 244 26.87 -6.13 16.50
CA SER A 244 27.65 -5.66 17.65
C SER A 244 29.10 -5.47 17.23
N MET A 245 29.51 -4.23 16.93
CA MET A 245 30.92 -3.85 16.90
C MET A 245 31.31 -3.38 18.31
N VAL A 246 31.95 -4.27 19.06
CA VAL A 246 32.72 -3.89 20.25
C VAL A 246 33.95 -3.13 19.78
N LEU A 247 33.90 -1.79 19.77
CA LEU A 247 35.11 -0.98 19.76
C LEU A 247 35.68 -0.97 21.18
N GLY A 248 36.74 -1.75 21.39
CA GLY A 248 37.58 -1.62 22.57
C GLY A 248 38.29 -0.27 22.56
N ALA A 249 37.83 0.66 23.39
CA ALA A 249 38.54 1.90 23.67
C ALA A 249 39.74 1.58 24.58
N VAL A 250 40.96 1.68 24.05
CA VAL A 250 42.17 1.77 24.86
C VAL A 250 42.38 3.24 25.21
N SER A 251 42.08 3.57 26.46
CA SER A 251 42.23 4.90 27.06
C SER A 251 43.70 5.35 27.06
N LEU A 252 44.00 6.46 26.38
CA LEU A 252 45.25 7.22 26.59
C LEU A 252 45.17 8.00 27.90
N GLY A 253 45.98 7.62 28.88
CA GLY A 253 46.30 8.45 30.05
C GLY A 253 47.55 9.29 29.75
N SER A 254 47.41 10.61 29.79
CA SER A 254 48.52 11.57 29.66
C SER A 254 49.35 11.70 30.94
N LEU A 255 50.68 11.67 30.75
CA LEU A 255 51.69 12.63 31.20
C LEU A 255 51.74 13.08 32.68
N MET A 256 52.85 12.79 33.36
CA MET A 256 53.42 13.70 34.36
C MET A 256 54.96 13.54 34.47
N PHE A 257 55.64 14.69 34.37
CA PHE A 257 57.08 14.94 34.58
C PHE A 257 57.51 14.65 36.03
N LEU A 258 58.77 14.21 36.25
CA LEU A 258 59.82 14.98 36.96
C LEU A 258 61.14 14.19 37.07
N LEU A 259 62.24 14.90 36.77
CA LEU A 259 63.67 14.68 37.05
C LEU A 259 64.39 13.48 36.40
#